data_AF-A0A7J8BI79-F1
#
_entry.id   AF-A0A7J8BI79-F1
#
_cell.length_a   1.000
_cell.length_b   1.000
_cell.length_c   1.000
_cell.angle_alpha   90.00
_cell.angle_beta   90.00
_cell.angle_gamma   90.00
#
_symmetry.space_group_name_H-M   'P 1'
#
loop_
_entity.id
_entity.type
_entity.pdbx_description
1 polymer ?
#
loop_
_entity_poly.entity_id
_entity_poly.type
_entity_poly.pdbx_seq_one_letter_code
_entity_poly.pdbx_strand_id
1 'polypeptide(L)'
;MTSHLESTRAHAKERMNQLKIILKKMQEAPESASVIFAGDTNLRDEEVTKCGGLSNNILDVWEYLGKPKHCQYTWDTQMNSNLGIPAIRKHRFDRIFIRAAAEGGHVVPQSLDLLGLEKLECGRFPSDHWGLLCRLDVIL
;
A
#
# COMPACT_ATOMS: atom_id res chain seq x y z
N MET A 1 -10.41 1.72 5.42
CA MET A 1 -9.56 2.76 6.06
C MET A 1 -8.55 3.27 5.04
N THR A 2 -8.16 4.54 5.14
CA THR A 2 -7.07 5.10 4.32
C THR A 2 -6.28 6.12 5.14
N SER A 3 -5.05 6.40 4.74
CA SER A 3 -4.23 7.48 5.27
C SER A 3 -3.12 7.81 4.26
N HIS A 4 -2.58 9.02 4.38
CA HIS A 4 -1.31 9.40 3.81
C HIS A 4 -0.33 9.57 4.98
N LEU A 5 0.59 8.61 5.16
CA LEU A 5 1.55 8.65 6.26
C LEU A 5 2.67 9.66 6.00
N GLU A 6 3.31 10.08 7.08
CA GLU A 6 4.34 11.11 7.10
C GLU A 6 5.38 10.91 5.99
N SER A 7 5.45 11.88 5.09
CA SER A 7 6.27 11.80 3.88
C SER A 7 7.76 11.97 4.17
N THR A 8 8.57 11.62 3.17
CA THR A 8 10.03 11.77 3.15
C THR A 8 10.81 10.87 4.12
N ARG A 9 12.12 10.73 3.87
CA ARG A 9 12.99 9.88 4.68
C ARG A 9 13.21 10.42 6.10
N ALA A 10 13.25 11.75 6.27
CA ALA A 10 13.57 12.39 7.54
C ALA A 10 12.55 12.06 8.65
N HIS A 11 11.30 11.81 8.28
CA HIS A 11 10.21 11.55 9.21
C HIS A 11 9.92 10.06 9.45
N ALA A 12 10.90 9.18 9.22
CA ALA A 12 10.77 7.74 9.43
C ALA A 12 10.21 7.37 10.80
N LYS A 13 10.63 8.07 11.87
CA LYS A 13 10.14 7.83 13.22
C LYS A 13 8.63 8.05 13.32
N GLU A 14 8.12 9.14 12.77
CA GLU A 14 6.70 9.47 12.85
C GLU A 14 5.85 8.57 11.95
N ARG A 15 6.30 8.32 10.71
CA ARG A 15 5.67 7.35 9.82
C ARG A 15 5.53 5.96 10.47
N MET A 16 6.55 5.49 11.18
CA MET A 16 6.49 4.22 11.92
C MET A 16 5.50 4.27 13.10
N ASN A 17 5.38 5.40 13.80
CA ASN A 17 4.36 5.56 14.83
C ASN A 17 2.95 5.50 14.22
N GLN A 18 2.73 6.18 13.10
CA GLN A 18 1.45 6.18 12.39
C GLN A 18 1.11 4.79 11.84
N LEU A 19 2.09 4.03 11.34
CA LEU A 19 1.91 2.64 10.96
C LEU A 19 1.39 1.81 12.14
N LYS A 20 2.00 1.94 13.33
CA LYS A 20 1.52 1.24 14.55
C LYS A 20 0.09 1.63 14.91
N ILE A 21 -0.29 2.90 14.75
CA ILE A 21 -1.67 3.36 14.97
C ILE A 21 -2.63 2.69 13.98
N ILE A 22 -2.28 2.64 12.69
CA ILE A 22 -3.11 1.96 11.67
C ILE A 22 -3.28 0.49 12.01
N LEU A 23 -2.17 -0.23 12.28
CA LEU A 23 -2.22 -1.66 12.59
C LEU A 23 -3.06 -1.92 13.85
N LYS A 24 -2.89 -1.10 14.90
CA LYS A 24 -3.74 -1.17 16.10
C LYS A 24 -5.21 -0.93 15.78
N LYS A 25 -5.54 0.09 14.97
CA LYS A 25 -6.93 0.39 14.59
C LYS A 25 -7.56 -0.72 13.74
N MET A 26 -6.79 -1.38 12.89
CA MET A 26 -7.25 -2.57 12.18
C MET A 26 -7.59 -3.71 13.14
N GLN A 27 -6.78 -3.92 14.19
CA GLN A 27 -7.05 -4.95 15.21
C GLN A 27 -8.26 -4.64 16.10
N GLU A 28 -8.49 -3.37 16.43
CA GLU A 28 -9.61 -2.94 17.28
C GLU A 28 -10.99 -3.11 16.64
N ALA A 29 -11.06 -3.36 15.33
CA ALA A 29 -12.33 -3.61 14.65
C ALA A 29 -12.97 -4.94 15.14
N PRO A 30 -14.30 -5.04 15.17
CA PRO A 30 -14.99 -6.28 15.60
C PRO A 30 -14.49 -7.53 14.86
N GLU A 31 -14.42 -8.67 15.53
CA GLU A 31 -13.89 -9.92 14.96
C GLU A 31 -14.69 -10.42 13.75
N SER A 32 -15.98 -10.09 13.69
CA SER A 32 -16.88 -10.40 12.56
C SER A 32 -16.67 -9.51 11.33
N ALA A 33 -15.81 -8.48 11.42
CA ALA A 33 -15.58 -7.53 10.35
C ALA A 33 -14.22 -7.76 9.66
N SER A 34 -14.24 -7.84 8.33
CA SER A 34 -13.02 -7.71 7.54
C SER A 34 -12.62 -6.24 7.43
N VAL A 35 -11.33 -5.93 7.58
CA VAL A 35 -10.80 -4.56 7.54
C VAL A 35 -9.83 -4.41 6.39
N ILE A 36 -10.06 -3.42 5.54
CA ILE A 36 -9.16 -3.07 4.45
C ILE A 36 -8.56 -1.69 4.75
N PHE A 37 -7.24 -1.60 4.75
CA PHE A 37 -6.49 -0.37 4.67
C PHE A 37 -5.85 -0.24 3.28
N ALA A 38 -6.03 0.90 2.62
CA ALA A 38 -5.36 1.21 1.36
C ALA A 38 -4.98 2.68 1.34
N GLY A 39 -3.70 3.00 1.11
CA GLY A 39 -3.23 4.38 1.08
C GLY A 39 -1.73 4.52 0.83
N ASP A 40 -1.28 5.76 0.72
CA ASP A 40 0.14 6.09 0.64
C ASP A 40 0.77 5.96 2.03
N THR A 41 1.56 4.90 2.19
CA THR A 41 2.23 4.63 3.44
C THR A 41 3.58 5.33 3.56
N ASN A 42 4.16 5.84 2.46
CA ASN A 42 5.53 6.34 2.40
C ASN A 42 6.61 5.36 2.94
N LEU A 43 6.25 4.09 3.16
CA LEU A 43 7.08 3.12 3.87
C LEU A 43 8.23 2.61 3.02
N ARG A 44 9.34 2.34 3.70
CA ARG A 44 10.39 1.44 3.21
C ARG A 44 10.19 0.07 3.86
N ASP A 45 10.56 -0.99 3.15
CA ASP A 45 10.34 -2.36 3.66
C ASP A 45 11.03 -2.59 5.01
N GLU A 46 12.22 -1.98 5.21
CA GLU A 46 12.93 -2.04 6.50
C GLU A 46 12.15 -1.41 7.68
N GLU A 47 11.24 -0.46 7.42
CA GLU A 47 10.46 0.22 8.46
C GLU A 47 9.33 -0.65 8.98
N VAL A 48 8.76 -1.49 8.11
CA VAL A 48 7.79 -2.52 8.50
C VAL A 48 8.46 -3.55 9.41
N THR A 49 9.66 -4.02 9.04
CA THR A 49 10.45 -4.94 9.87
C THR A 49 10.80 -4.33 11.22
N LYS A 50 11.22 -3.06 11.26
CA LYS A 50 11.51 -2.33 12.52
C LYS A 50 10.28 -2.15 13.41
N CYS A 51 9.07 -2.21 12.85
CA CYS A 51 7.82 -2.19 13.60
C CYS A 51 7.38 -3.57 14.12
N GLY A 52 8.16 -4.62 13.88
CA GLY A 52 7.83 -5.99 14.26
C GLY A 52 7.07 -6.77 13.18
N GLY A 53 6.98 -6.24 11.96
CA GLY A 53 6.22 -6.85 10.87
C GLY A 53 4.71 -6.55 10.94
N LEU A 54 3.96 -7.22 10.08
CA LEU A 54 2.50 -7.26 10.17
C LEU A 54 2.09 -8.36 11.16
N SER A 55 1.04 -8.11 11.94
CA SER A 55 0.45 -9.14 12.83
C SER A 55 -0.12 -10.31 12.03
N ASN A 56 -0.16 -11.52 12.59
CA ASN A 56 -0.48 -12.77 11.88
C ASN A 56 -1.80 -12.79 11.06
N ASN A 57 -2.80 -12.00 11.43
CA ASN A 57 -4.09 -11.90 10.72
C ASN A 57 -4.18 -10.67 9.79
N ILE A 58 -3.12 -9.87 9.64
CA ILE A 58 -3.02 -8.77 8.69
C ILE A 58 -2.03 -9.15 7.60
N LEU A 59 -2.48 -9.16 6.34
CA LEU A 59 -1.65 -9.41 5.17
C LEU A 59 -1.39 -8.12 4.38
N ASP A 60 -0.25 -8.08 3.67
CA ASP A 60 0.00 -7.14 2.57
C ASP A 60 -0.43 -7.82 1.26
N VAL A 61 -1.30 -7.17 0.49
CA VAL A 61 -1.87 -7.75 -0.73
C VAL A 61 -0.80 -8.06 -1.79
N TRP A 62 0.20 -7.19 -1.96
CA TRP A 62 1.27 -7.42 -2.93
C TRP A 62 2.13 -8.62 -2.52
N GLU A 63 2.40 -8.76 -1.21
CA GLU A 63 3.12 -9.93 -0.70
C GLU A 63 2.31 -11.21 -0.83
N TYR A 64 1.00 -11.16 -0.51
CA TYR A 64 0.07 -12.29 -0.62
C TYR A 64 -0.02 -12.83 -2.05
N LEU A 65 -0.08 -11.95 -3.05
CA LEU A 65 -0.14 -12.31 -4.47
C LEU A 65 1.21 -12.78 -5.05
N GLY A 66 2.21 -13.07 -4.23
CA GLY A 66 3.49 -13.60 -4.68
C GLY A 66 4.46 -12.53 -5.19
N LYS A 67 4.33 -11.28 -4.72
CA LYS A 67 5.23 -10.17 -5.03
C LYS A 67 5.34 -9.88 -6.54
N PRO A 68 4.22 -9.72 -7.26
CA PRO A 68 4.24 -9.54 -8.71
C PRO A 68 5.03 -8.28 -9.10
N LYS A 69 5.98 -8.44 -10.03
CA LYS A 69 6.91 -7.37 -10.41
C LYS A 69 6.26 -6.23 -11.19
N HIS A 70 5.20 -6.51 -11.95
CA HIS A 70 4.56 -5.51 -12.82
C HIS A 70 3.87 -4.38 -12.04
N CYS A 71 3.53 -4.61 -10.76
CA CYS A 71 2.93 -3.61 -9.88
C CYS A 71 3.73 -3.36 -8.59
N GLN A 72 5.02 -3.68 -8.58
CA GLN A 72 5.85 -3.54 -7.37
C GLN A 72 6.08 -2.07 -6.97
N TYR A 73 6.33 -1.19 -7.92
CA TYR A 73 6.69 0.20 -7.66
C TYR A 73 5.52 1.10 -8.02
N THR A 74 4.99 1.81 -7.02
CA THR A 74 3.87 2.74 -7.17
C THR A 74 4.35 4.19 -7.29
N TRP A 75 5.61 4.44 -6.99
CA TRP A 75 6.28 5.70 -7.25
C TRP A 75 7.65 5.42 -7.90
N ASP A 76 7.85 5.87 -9.14
CA ASP A 76 9.03 5.57 -9.95
C ASP A 76 9.44 6.77 -10.80
N THR A 77 10.50 7.46 -10.42
CA THR A 77 10.99 8.66 -11.14
C THR A 77 11.66 8.35 -12.47
N GLN A 78 11.99 7.09 -12.77
CA GLN A 78 12.48 6.70 -14.09
C GLN A 78 11.34 6.68 -15.11
N MET A 79 10.15 6.27 -14.68
CA MET A 79 8.98 6.10 -15.55
C MET A 79 8.02 7.28 -15.47
N ASN A 80 7.97 7.95 -14.33
CA ASN A 80 7.13 9.11 -14.09
C ASN A 80 7.95 10.40 -14.01
N SER A 81 7.76 11.28 -14.98
CA SER A 81 8.49 12.54 -15.09
C SER A 81 7.82 13.71 -14.38
N ASN A 82 6.70 13.52 -13.67
CA ASN A 82 5.87 14.63 -13.19
C ASN A 82 6.60 15.56 -12.21
N LEU A 83 7.52 15.04 -11.39
CA LEU A 83 8.29 15.85 -10.43
C LEU A 83 9.60 16.41 -11.00
N GLY A 84 9.99 16.03 -12.23
CA GLY A 84 11.25 16.49 -12.84
C GLY A 84 12.51 16.09 -12.06
N ILE A 85 12.47 15.05 -11.23
CA ILE A 85 13.60 14.59 -10.41
C ILE A 85 14.66 13.96 -11.33
N PRO A 86 15.89 14.49 -11.40
CA PRO A 86 16.94 14.00 -12.30
C PRO A 86 17.71 12.81 -11.70
N ALA A 87 17.01 11.87 -11.08
CA ALA A 87 17.60 10.68 -10.46
C ALA A 87 16.60 9.52 -10.47
N ILE A 88 17.11 8.29 -10.60
CA ILE A 88 16.29 7.09 -10.54
C ILE A 88 16.03 6.71 -9.07
N ARG A 89 14.76 6.71 -8.69
CA ARG A 89 14.25 6.32 -7.38
C ARG A 89 12.93 5.59 -7.57
N LYS A 90 12.79 4.43 -6.92
CA LYS A 90 11.61 3.57 -7.01
C LYS A 90 11.19 3.12 -5.63
N HIS A 91 9.91 3.27 -5.32
CA HIS A 91 9.37 2.90 -4.03
C HIS A 91 7.98 2.29 -4.14
N ARG A 92 7.67 1.40 -3.22
CA ARG A 92 6.33 0.84 -2.98
C ARG A 92 5.69 1.58 -1.81
N PHE A 93 5.34 2.83 -2.08
CA PHE A 93 4.77 3.72 -1.07
C PHE A 93 3.29 3.41 -0.84
N ASP A 94 2.56 3.17 -1.91
CA ASP A 94 1.15 2.84 -1.86
C ASP A 94 0.99 1.34 -1.57
N ARG A 95 0.26 1.02 -0.50
CA ARG A 95 0.11 -0.35 -0.02
C ARG A 95 -1.33 -0.63 0.37
N ILE A 96 -1.70 -1.90 0.29
CA ILE A 96 -3.00 -2.41 0.72
C ILE A 96 -2.78 -3.48 1.78
N PHE A 97 -3.34 -3.28 2.97
CA PHE A 97 -3.33 -4.23 4.06
C PHE A 97 -4.75 -4.75 4.34
N ILE A 98 -4.90 -6.04 4.61
CA ILE A 98 -6.19 -6.66 4.90
C ILE A 98 -6.11 -7.43 6.20
N ARG A 99 -7.02 -7.14 7.13
CA ARG A 99 -7.33 -8.03 8.26
C ARG A 99 -8.58 -8.83 7.93
N ALA A 100 -8.47 -10.15 7.83
CA ALA A 100 -9.63 -11.00 7.67
C ALA A 100 -10.49 -11.02 8.94
N ALA A 101 -11.81 -11.20 8.80
CA ALA A 101 -12.67 -11.56 9.92
C ALA A 101 -12.26 -12.92 10.50
N ALA A 102 -12.41 -13.09 11.82
CA ALA A 102 -12.13 -14.35 12.50
C ALA A 102 -13.28 -15.36 12.35
N GLU A 103 -14.51 -14.86 12.19
CA GLU A 103 -15.72 -15.64 12.01
C GLU A 103 -16.48 -15.17 10.76
N GLY A 104 -17.03 -16.12 9.99
CA GLY A 104 -17.78 -15.84 8.77
C GLY A 104 -16.89 -15.62 7.55
N GLY A 105 -17.34 -14.74 6.66
CA GLY A 105 -16.75 -14.64 5.33
C GLY A 105 -15.32 -14.08 5.27
N HIS A 106 -14.52 -14.63 4.36
CA HIS A 106 -13.11 -14.25 4.16
C HIS A 106 -12.93 -13.35 2.93
N VAL A 107 -12.07 -12.34 3.06
CA VAL A 107 -11.66 -11.49 1.93
C VAL A 107 -10.37 -12.03 1.33
N VAL A 108 -10.40 -12.40 0.05
CA VAL A 108 -9.27 -13.00 -0.67
C VAL A 108 -8.85 -12.10 -1.83
N PRO A 109 -7.62 -11.57 -1.83
CA PRO A 109 -7.08 -10.86 -2.99
C PRO A 109 -6.94 -11.77 -4.22
N GLN A 110 -7.47 -11.30 -5.35
CA GLN A 110 -7.43 -12.02 -6.63
C GLN A 110 -6.41 -11.40 -7.60
N SER A 111 -6.31 -10.07 -7.64
CA SER A 111 -5.37 -9.37 -8.52
C SER A 111 -4.96 -8.01 -7.95
N LEU A 112 -3.80 -7.53 -8.42
CA LEU A 112 -3.27 -6.20 -8.11
C LEU A 112 -2.55 -5.67 -9.36
N ASP A 113 -2.96 -4.51 -9.85
CA ASP A 113 -2.46 -3.89 -11.08
C ASP A 113 -2.24 -2.39 -10.89
N LEU A 114 -1.34 -1.80 -11.69
CA LEU A 114 -1.13 -0.36 -11.71
C LEU A 114 -2.14 0.36 -12.61
N LEU A 115 -2.56 1.55 -12.20
CA LEU A 115 -3.40 2.47 -12.96
C LEU A 115 -2.71 3.81 -13.18
N GLY A 116 -3.18 4.55 -14.19
CA GLY A 116 -2.71 5.92 -14.47
C GLY A 116 -1.35 5.96 -15.16
N LEU A 117 -0.97 4.89 -15.86
CA LEU A 117 0.32 4.76 -16.57
C LEU A 117 0.40 5.55 -17.88
N GLU A 118 -0.70 6.17 -18.32
CA GLU A 118 -0.77 6.91 -19.58
C GLU A 118 -0.63 8.41 -19.34
N LYS A 119 0.05 9.08 -20.26
CA LYS A 119 0.12 10.54 -20.24
C LYS A 119 -1.20 11.13 -20.71
N LEU A 120 -1.61 12.20 -20.04
CA LEU A 120 -2.69 13.08 -20.48
C LEU A 120 -2.21 13.95 -21.65
N GLU A 121 -3.14 14.65 -22.31
CA GLU A 121 -2.85 15.55 -23.44
C GLU A 121 -1.80 16.63 -23.11
N CYS A 122 -1.69 17.04 -21.84
CA CYS A 122 -0.68 17.98 -21.36
C CYS A 122 0.74 17.39 -21.26
N GLY A 123 0.94 16.13 -21.67
CA GLY A 123 2.23 15.44 -21.66
C GLY A 123 2.71 14.95 -20.29
N ARG A 124 1.85 15.04 -19.27
CA ARG A 124 2.11 14.59 -17.88
C ARG A 124 1.26 13.37 -17.54
N PHE A 125 1.70 12.57 -16.58
CA PHE A 125 0.87 11.52 -16.00
C PHE A 125 -0.20 12.12 -15.06
N PRO A 126 -1.28 11.40 -14.72
CA PRO A 126 -2.31 11.88 -13.80
C PRO A 126 -1.77 12.29 -12.42
N SER A 127 -0.74 11.59 -11.94
CA SER A 127 -0.06 11.82 -10.67
C SER A 127 1.42 11.44 -10.83
N ASP A 128 2.29 11.84 -9.90
CA ASP A 128 3.64 11.28 -9.78
C ASP A 128 3.66 9.86 -9.18
N HIS A 129 2.54 9.44 -8.59
CA HIS A 129 2.25 8.07 -8.20
C HIS A 129 1.42 7.33 -9.26
N TRP A 130 1.57 6.01 -9.31
CA TRP A 130 0.66 5.09 -9.97
C TRP A 130 -0.43 4.64 -9.01
N GLY A 131 -1.67 4.58 -9.49
CA GLY A 131 -2.77 4.02 -8.72
C GLY A 131 -2.65 2.50 -8.59
N LEU A 132 -3.29 1.92 -7.57
CA LEU A 132 -3.46 0.48 -7.43
C LEU A 132 -4.91 0.09 -7.68
N LEU A 133 -5.14 -0.84 -8.61
CA LEU A 133 -6.40 -1.55 -8.77
C LEU A 133 -6.28 -2.92 -8.12
N CYS A 134 -7.10 -3.17 -7.11
CA CYS A 134 -7.12 -4.43 -6.39
C CYS A 134 -8.50 -5.08 -6.51
N ARG A 135 -8.55 -6.34 -6.94
CA ARG A 135 -9.78 -7.14 -6.93
C ARG A 135 -9.76 -8.09 -5.74
N LEU A 136 -10.86 -8.10 -5.00
CA LEU A 136 -11.06 -8.92 -3.82
C LEU A 136 -12.33 -9.76 -4.02
N ASP A 137 -12.27 -11.03 -3.65
CA ASP A 137 -13.48 -11.85 -3.52
C ASP A 137 -13.86 -11.93 -2.03
N VAL A 138 -15.16 -11.88 -1.74
CA VAL A 138 -15.71 -12.13 -0.41
C VAL A 138 -16.35 -13.51 -0.44
N ILE A 139 -15.72 -14.48 0.23
CA ILE A 139 -16.23 -15.84 0.37
C ILE A 139 -17.12 -15.84 1.60
N LEU A 140 -18.42 -16.11 1.47
CA LEU A 140 -19.40 -16.12 2.57
C LEU A 140 -19.51 -17.50 3.22
#